data_AF-A0A7X7LI12-F1
#
_entry.id   AF-A0A7X7LI12-F1
#
_cell.length_a   1.000
_cell.length_b   1.000
_cell.length_c   1.000
_cell.angle_alpha   90.00
_cell.angle_beta   90.00
_cell.angle_gamma   90.00
#
_symmetry.space_group_name_H-M   'P 1'
#
loop_
_entity.id
_entity.type
_entity.pdbx_description
1 polymer ?
#
loop_
_entity_poly.entity_id
_entity_poly.type
_entity_poly.pdbx_seq_one_letter_code
_entity_poly.pdbx_strand_id
1 'polypeptide(L)'
;MIRGFLKWVFKKELDDINAELAKAHAELNRAKYICEKLDQQRKVFNDILSNIDVSVDVHEYHKYARSWAVISLQGRRCDYIKFVDLGNSDIEEIARFLRMYERHANIKVDASPHASRFLKVDKRF
;
A
#
# COMPACT_ATOMS: atom_id res chain seq x y z
N MET A 1 -51.93 31.26 17.18
CA MET A 1 -51.37 31.96 18.35
C MET A 1 -50.33 31.13 19.12
N ILE A 2 -50.59 29.87 19.47
CA ILE A 2 -49.70 29.04 20.31
C ILE A 2 -48.29 28.83 19.74
N ARG A 3 -48.15 28.64 18.41
CA ARG A 3 -46.83 28.45 17.76
C ARG A 3 -45.87 29.62 17.94
N GLY A 4 -46.36 30.86 17.84
CA GLY A 4 -45.52 32.06 17.99
C GLY A 4 -45.06 32.25 19.44
N PHE A 5 -45.95 31.93 20.39
CA PHE A 5 -45.64 31.95 21.82
C PHE A 5 -44.61 30.89 22.19
N LEU A 6 -44.76 29.63 21.77
CA LEU A 6 -43.79 28.57 22.03
C LEU A 6 -42.43 28.87 21.41
N LYS A 7 -42.40 29.42 20.19
CA LYS A 7 -41.14 29.81 19.53
C LYS A 7 -40.44 30.97 20.22
N TRP A 8 -41.18 31.83 20.92
CA TRP A 8 -40.62 32.90 21.75
C TRP A 8 -40.10 32.37 23.08
N VAL A 9 -40.86 31.51 23.77
CA VAL A 9 -40.45 30.89 25.05
C VAL A 9 -39.19 30.04 24.88
N PHE A 10 -39.13 29.21 23.84
CA PHE A 10 -38.00 28.31 23.59
C PHE A 10 -36.97 28.87 22.61
N LYS A 11 -36.97 30.18 22.36
CA LYS A 11 -36.12 30.80 21.34
C LYS A 11 -34.64 30.51 21.62
N LYS A 12 -34.23 30.66 22.88
CA LYS A 12 -32.84 30.49 23.30
C LYS A 12 -32.39 29.05 23.13
N GLU A 13 -33.20 28.10 23.59
CA GLU A 13 -32.92 26.67 23.48
C GLU A 13 -32.85 26.22 22.02
N LEU A 14 -33.73 26.75 21.16
CA LEU A 14 -33.67 26.51 19.72
C LEU A 14 -32.39 27.09 19.08
N ASP A 15 -32.00 28.31 19.46
CA ASP A 15 -30.80 28.96 18.95
C ASP A 15 -29.53 28.22 19.40
N ASP A 16 -29.47 27.77 20.67
CA ASP A 16 -28.36 27.00 21.24
C ASP A 16 -28.23 25.63 20.55
N ILE A 17 -29.34 24.90 20.36
CA ILE A 17 -29.34 23.61 19.65
C ILE A 17 -28.90 23.79 18.19
N ASN A 18 -29.36 24.85 17.51
CA ASN A 18 -28.95 25.12 16.13
C ASN A 18 -27.46 25.47 16.03
N ALA A 19 -26.92 26.21 17.00
CA ALA A 19 -25.50 26.53 17.05
C ALA A 19 -24.64 25.29 17.29
N GLU A 20 -25.08 24.39 18.17
CA GLU A 20 -24.41 23.11 18.43
C GLU A 20 -24.46 22.20 17.20
N LEU A 21 -25.61 22.13 16.52
CA LEU A 21 -25.78 21.36 15.30
C LEU A 21 -24.89 21.89 14.17
N ALA A 22 -24.77 23.22 14.05
CA ALA A 22 -23.86 23.84 13.08
C ALA A 22 -22.38 23.50 13.37
N LYS A 23 -21.97 23.50 14.64
CA LYS A 23 -20.61 23.09 15.05
C LYS A 23 -20.36 21.62 14.73
N ALA A 24 -21.28 20.74 15.12
CA ALA A 24 -21.17 19.29 14.86
C ALA A 24 -21.07 19.00 13.36
N HIS A 25 -21.87 19.69 12.53
CA HIS A 25 -21.77 19.58 11.07
C HIS A 25 -20.43 20.06 10.53
N ALA A 26 -19.89 21.17 11.04
CA ALA A 26 -18.58 21.67 10.62
C ALA A 26 -17.45 20.69 10.98
N GLU A 27 -17.49 20.12 12.18
CA GLU A 27 -16.53 19.09 12.63
C GLU A 27 -16.62 17.82 11.80
N LEU A 28 -17.84 17.34 11.53
CA LEU A 28 -18.08 16.16 10.69
C LEU A 28 -17.55 16.37 9.27
N ASN A 29 -17.79 17.54 8.68
CA ASN A 29 -17.28 17.87 7.35
C ASN A 29 -15.75 17.92 7.33
N ARG A 30 -15.13 18.47 8.38
CA ARG A 30 -13.67 18.48 8.53
C ARG A 30 -13.10 17.07 8.66
N ALA A 31 -13.74 16.21 9.46
CA ALA A 31 -13.34 14.81 9.61
C ALA A 31 -13.44 14.04 8.28
N LYS A 32 -14.54 14.20 7.55
CA LYS A 32 -14.71 13.60 6.21
C LYS A 32 -13.61 14.00 5.24
N TYR A 33 -13.29 15.30 5.18
CA TYR A 33 -12.22 15.80 4.33
C TYR A 33 -10.85 15.18 4.67
N ILE A 34 -10.53 15.05 5.96
CA ILE A 34 -9.28 14.41 6.41
C ILE A 34 -9.26 12.93 6.00
N CYS A 35 -10.35 12.20 6.22
CA CYS A 35 -10.47 10.80 5.83
C CYS A 35 -10.27 10.60 4.32
N GLU A 36 -10.86 11.45 3.49
CA GLU A 36 -10.68 11.40 2.03
C GLU A 36 -9.21 11.64 1.62
N LYS A 37 -8.55 12.62 2.25
CA LYS A 37 -7.13 12.89 2.01
C LYS A 37 -6.24 11.72 2.41
N LEU A 38 -6.50 11.11 3.56
CA LEU A 38 -5.75 9.93 4.02
C LEU A 38 -5.99 8.72 3.10
N ASP A 39 -7.22 8.51 2.62
CA ASP A 39 -7.50 7.41 1.69
C ASP A 39 -6.79 7.61 0.34
N GLN A 40 -6.72 8.85 -0.16
CA GLN A 40 -5.92 9.20 -1.34
C GLN A 40 -4.44 8.90 -1.14
N GLN A 41 -3.87 9.33 0.00
CA GLN A 41 -2.46 9.05 0.33
C GLN A 41 -2.19 7.56 0.46
N ARG A 42 -3.09 6.81 1.12
CA ARG A 42 -2.99 5.36 1.25
C ARG A 42 -3.00 4.67 -0.11
N LYS A 43 -3.86 5.11 -1.03
CA LYS A 43 -3.92 4.57 -2.40
C LYS A 43 -2.61 4.80 -3.15
N VAL A 44 -2.08 6.03 -3.10
CA VAL A 44 -0.79 6.35 -3.74
C VAL A 44 0.35 5.56 -3.11
N PHE A 45 0.38 5.46 -1.78
CA PHE A 45 1.40 4.69 -1.07
C PHE A 45 1.36 3.21 -1.43
N ASN A 46 0.16 2.61 -1.46
CA ASN A 46 -0.01 1.22 -1.86
C ASN A 46 0.36 0.99 -3.33
N ASP A 47 0.03 1.91 -4.23
CA ASP A 47 0.40 1.84 -5.65
C ASP A 47 1.92 1.92 -5.83
N ILE A 48 2.61 2.78 -5.08
CA ILE A 48 4.07 2.85 -5.08
C ILE A 48 4.64 1.53 -4.57
N LEU A 49 4.22 1.06 -3.40
CA LEU A 49 4.75 -0.16 -2.80
C LEU A 49 4.45 -1.42 -3.61
N SER A 50 3.29 -1.51 -4.27
CA SER A 50 2.96 -2.67 -5.12
C SER A 50 3.88 -2.80 -6.34
N ASN A 51 4.52 -1.69 -6.73
CA ASN A 51 5.44 -1.64 -7.85
C ASN A 51 6.88 -1.88 -7.42
N ILE A 52 7.19 -1.96 -6.11
CA ILE A 52 8.54 -2.27 -5.64
C ILE A 52 8.62 -3.74 -5.30
N ASP A 53 9.59 -4.42 -5.88
CA ASP A 53 9.79 -5.83 -5.64
C ASP A 53 11.29 -6.15 -5.47
N VAL A 54 11.61 -6.90 -4.43
CA VAL A 54 12.98 -7.24 -4.05
C VAL A 54 13.13 -8.76 -4.09
N SER A 55 14.17 -9.22 -4.76
CA SER A 55 14.56 -10.62 -4.86
C SER A 55 16.02 -10.78 -4.47
N VAL A 56 16.37 -11.91 -3.89
CA VAL A 56 17.76 -12.22 -3.52
C VAL A 56 18.08 -13.63 -3.97
N ASP A 57 19.27 -13.79 -4.54
CA ASP A 57 19.85 -15.09 -4.88
C ASP A 57 21.09 -15.32 -4.03
N VAL A 58 21.00 -16.34 -3.16
CA VAL A 58 22.04 -16.69 -2.20
C VAL A 58 22.77 -17.92 -2.71
N HIS A 59 24.03 -17.73 -3.11
CA HIS A 59 24.87 -18.84 -3.56
C HIS A 59 25.56 -19.49 -2.36
N GLU A 60 24.96 -20.55 -1.79
CA GLU A 60 25.52 -21.27 -0.63
C GLU A 60 26.73 -22.17 -0.99
N TYR A 61 26.80 -22.68 -2.22
CA TYR A 61 27.75 -23.75 -2.61
C TYR A 61 28.83 -23.34 -3.62
N HIS A 62 28.73 -22.17 -4.24
CA HIS A 62 29.68 -21.72 -5.26
C HIS A 62 30.64 -20.67 -4.70
N LYS A 63 31.84 -21.11 -4.30
CA LYS A 63 32.94 -20.22 -3.83
C LYS A 63 33.37 -19.11 -4.81
N TYR A 64 32.94 -19.21 -6.07
CA TYR A 64 33.32 -18.30 -7.15
C TYR A 64 32.21 -17.36 -7.60
N ALA A 65 30.97 -17.55 -7.13
CA ALA A 65 29.83 -16.71 -7.48
C ALA A 65 29.47 -15.82 -6.28
N ARG A 66 29.29 -14.52 -6.51
CA ARG A 66 28.78 -13.61 -5.47
C ARG A 66 27.26 -13.72 -5.42
N SER A 67 26.73 -13.78 -4.20
CA SER A 67 25.30 -13.62 -3.98
C SER A 67 24.88 -12.21 -4.39
N TRP A 68 23.63 -12.03 -4.81
CA TRP A 68 23.15 -10.76 -5.31
C TRP A 68 21.72 -10.49 -4.87
N ALA A 69 21.39 -9.21 -4.69
CA ALA A 69 20.03 -8.73 -4.54
C ALA A 69 19.60 -7.98 -5.81
N VAL A 70 18.36 -8.17 -6.21
CA VAL A 70 17.70 -7.41 -7.27
C VAL A 70 16.59 -6.59 -6.65
N ILE A 71 16.65 -5.28 -6.88
CA ILE A 71 15.54 -4.37 -6.64
C ILE A 71 14.92 -4.06 -7.99
N SER A 72 13.64 -4.36 -8.13
CA SER A 72 12.85 -4.08 -9.31
C SER A 72 11.76 -3.06 -8.98
N LEU A 73 11.63 -2.06 -9.86
CA LEU A 73 10.52 -1.12 -9.87
C LEU A 73 9.70 -1.42 -11.12
N GLN A 74 8.56 -2.06 -10.92
CA GLN A 74 7.64 -2.43 -11.98
C GLN A 74 6.85 -1.20 -12.43
N GLY A 75 7.07 -0.79 -13.68
CA GLY A 75 6.37 0.35 -14.26
C GLY A 75 5.35 -0.09 -15.30
N ARG A 76 4.39 0.78 -15.62
CA ARG A 76 3.37 0.45 -16.65
C ARG A 76 3.93 0.24 -18.06
N ARG A 77 5.14 0.78 -18.34
CA ARG A 77 5.76 0.76 -19.68
C ARG A 77 7.19 0.23 -19.68
N CYS A 78 7.89 0.35 -18.55
CA CYS A 78 9.27 -0.06 -18.40
C CYS A 78 9.51 -0.44 -16.95
N ASP A 79 10.31 -1.47 -16.76
CA ASP A 79 10.72 -1.94 -15.44
C ASP A 79 12.17 -1.54 -15.22
N TYR A 80 12.45 -0.94 -14.07
CA TYR A 80 13.82 -0.62 -13.68
C TYR A 80 14.34 -1.74 -12.79
N ILE A 81 15.46 -2.33 -13.18
CA ILE A 81 16.09 -3.43 -12.45
C ILE A 81 17.49 -2.98 -12.04
N LYS A 82 17.79 -3.07 -10.75
CA LYS A 82 19.12 -2.79 -10.22
C LYS A 82 19.62 -4.00 -9.44
N PHE A 83 20.78 -4.49 -9.86
CA PHE A 83 21.55 -5.48 -9.12
C PHE A 83 22.40 -4.77 -8.07
N VAL A 84 22.37 -5.29 -6.85
CA VAL A 84 23.16 -4.79 -5.73
C VAL A 84 24.00 -5.95 -5.21
N ASP A 85 25.32 -5.75 -5.24
CA ASP A 85 26.28 -6.62 -4.57
C ASP A 85 26.24 -6.26 -3.08
N LEU A 86 25.82 -7.21 -2.24
CA LEU A 86 25.71 -7.05 -0.79
C LEU A 86 26.65 -8.05 -0.13
N GLY A 87 27.14 -7.72 1.07
CA GLY A 87 27.97 -8.66 1.83
C GLY A 87 27.20 -9.95 2.16
N ASN A 88 27.94 -11.04 2.42
CA ASN A 88 27.34 -12.35 2.68
C ASN A 88 26.35 -12.33 3.87
N SER A 89 26.63 -11.58 4.94
CA SER A 89 25.73 -11.47 6.10
C SER A 89 24.40 -10.80 5.77
N ASP A 90 24.46 -9.72 4.99
CA ASP A 90 23.31 -8.86 4.72
C ASP A 90 22.32 -9.57 3.77
N ILE A 91 22.86 -10.37 2.85
CA ILE A 91 22.09 -11.15 1.89
C ILE A 91 21.27 -12.25 2.56
N GLU A 92 21.87 -12.99 3.51
CA GLU A 92 21.16 -14.06 4.22
C GLU A 92 20.02 -13.49 5.08
N GLU A 93 20.23 -12.32 5.69
CA GLU A 93 19.20 -11.64 6.47
C GLU A 93 18.03 -11.19 5.59
N ILE A 94 18.32 -10.56 4.45
CA ILE A 94 17.29 -10.13 3.50
C ILE A 94 16.55 -11.35 2.92
N ALA A 95 17.26 -12.41 2.54
CA ALA A 95 16.64 -13.65 2.04
C ALA A 95 15.71 -14.27 3.09
N ARG A 96 16.15 -14.35 4.36
CA ARG A 96 15.32 -14.86 5.46
C ARG A 96 14.09 -14.00 5.70
N PHE A 97 14.24 -12.68 5.65
CA PHE A 97 13.13 -11.74 5.77
C PHE A 97 12.13 -11.93 4.64
N LEU A 98 12.58 -11.99 3.38
CA LEU A 98 11.70 -12.14 2.21
C LEU A 98 10.92 -13.47 2.23
N ARG A 99 11.53 -14.57 2.69
CA ARG A 99 10.84 -15.86 2.86
C ARG A 99 9.64 -15.79 3.81
N MET A 100 9.62 -14.87 4.78
CA MET A 100 8.46 -14.67 5.65
C MET A 100 7.24 -14.08 4.92
N TYR A 101 7.46 -13.46 3.75
CA TYR A 101 6.45 -12.79 2.94
C TYR A 101 6.16 -13.49 1.61
N GLU A 102 6.84 -14.61 1.32
CA GLU A 102 6.52 -15.50 0.19
C GLU A 102 5.10 -16.07 0.39
N ARG A 103 4.11 -15.32 -0.09
CA ARG A 103 2.71 -15.74 -0.12
C ARG A 103 2.54 -16.83 -1.16
N HIS A 104 1.71 -17.83 -0.84
CA HIS A 104 1.29 -18.95 -1.70
C HIS A 104 0.79 -18.59 -3.12
N ALA A 105 0.62 -17.29 -3.46
CA ALA A 105 0.04 -16.81 -4.71
C ALA A 105 1.07 -16.27 -5.74
N ASN A 106 2.30 -15.92 -5.34
CA ASN A 106 3.31 -15.32 -6.23
C ASN A 106 4.67 -16.00 -6.04
N ILE A 107 4.74 -17.30 -6.33
CA ILE A 107 6.02 -18.00 -6.46
C ILE A 107 6.67 -17.46 -7.74
N LYS A 108 7.74 -16.67 -7.58
CA LYS A 108 8.58 -16.28 -8.71
C LYS A 108 9.28 -17.54 -9.20
N VAL A 109 8.82 -18.06 -10.33
CA VAL A 109 9.43 -19.24 -10.96
C VAL A 109 10.58 -18.75 -11.81
N ASP A 110 11.81 -19.07 -11.41
CA ASP A 110 12.99 -18.94 -12.27
C ASP A 110 12.85 -19.94 -13.43
N ALA A 111 12.16 -19.48 -14.47
CA ALA A 111 11.96 -20.26 -15.67
C ALA A 111 13.13 -20.02 -16.61
N SER A 112 13.83 -21.08 -17.00
CA SER A 112 14.70 -20.99 -18.17
C SER A 112 13.89 -20.47 -19.38
N PRO A 113 14.52 -19.83 -20.39
CA PRO A 113 13.80 -19.33 -21.57
C PRO A 113 12.87 -20.37 -22.21
N HIS A 114 13.21 -21.66 -22.09
CA HIS A 114 12.39 -22.79 -22.53
C HIS A 114 11.13 -23.03 -21.68
N ALA A 115 11.20 -22.83 -20.36
CA ALA A 115 10.09 -23.04 -19.43
C ALA A 115 9.07 -21.88 -19.43
N SER A 116 9.48 -20.67 -19.83
CA SER A 116 8.62 -19.48 -19.90
C SER A 116 7.36 -19.66 -20.78
N ARG A 117 7.44 -20.49 -21.83
CA ARG A 117 6.29 -20.78 -22.72
C ARG A 117 5.15 -21.52 -22.01
N PHE A 118 5.43 -22.22 -20.92
CA PHE A 118 4.46 -23.03 -20.17
C PHE A 118 3.83 -22.28 -18.99
N LEU A 119 4.40 -21.15 -18.58
CA LEU A 119 3.99 -20.37 -17.42
C LEU A 119 3.09 -19.17 -17.79
N LYS A 120 2.36 -19.24 -18.91
CA LYS A 120 1.34 -18.23 -19.22
C LYS A 120 0.20 -18.35 -18.21
N VAL A 121 0.35 -17.66 -17.08
CA VAL A 121 -0.72 -17.46 -16.10
C VAL A 121 -1.77 -16.59 -16.79
N ASP A 122 -2.98 -17.12 -16.91
CA ASP A 122 -4.12 -16.39 -17.49
C ASP A 122 -4.42 -15.19 -16.58
N LYS A 123 -4.12 -13.98 -17.07
CA LYS A 123 -4.35 -12.72 -16.34
C LYS A 123 -5.84 -12.38 -16.39
N ARG A 124 -6.65 -13.11 -15.65
CA ARG A 124 -7.98 -12.65 -15.24
C ARG A 124 -7.88 -12.34 -13.76
N PHE A 125 -8.07 -11.06 -13.43
CA PHE A 125 -8.66 -10.45 -12.23
C PHE A 125 -8.16 -9.02 -12.12
#